data_AF-A0A2D5EY53-F1
#
_entry.id   AF-A0A2D5EY53-F1
#
_cell.length_a   1.000
_cell.length_b   1.000
_cell.length_c   1.000
_cell.angle_alpha   90.00
_cell.angle_beta   90.00
_cell.angle_gamma   90.00
#
_symmetry.space_group_name_H-M   'P 1'
#
loop_
_entity.id
_entity.type
_entity.pdbx_description
1 polymer ?
#
loop_
_entity_poly.entity_id
_entity_poly.type
_entity_poly.pdbx_seq_one_letter_code
_entity_poly.pdbx_strand_id
1 'polypeptide(L)'
;MGLIGCPPPQGGTTSGGGSSSSGGSTSGGGGTAAQPRLSNRCAQASFSASEAARKVSTFLRATAAFSNASADLADSLFDVCKSVGRELGMSEAELSGDLRGTCDAVAAKVRSELQAAQSEANLRVDVFAQPPRCEVTLDAYARCAAECDATVTPGELEVNCEGGYVYGRCEAECQGSCAVDVSGQCSGACEGTCQGGCTGVCQGSCEGTCSAYGPDGQCNGSCDGTCYGTCSAGCNGSCEGSCWVEGQASCEGMCRGGCSVDYQEPRCTGHYRAPEVDVDCQASCEARLQADAQCQPGELEVRVTGDVD
;
A
#
# COMPACT_ATOMS: atom_id res chain seq x y z
N MET A 1 8.67 17.47 36.86
CA MET A 1 9.80 17.19 35.94
C MET A 1 9.46 17.79 34.60
N GLY A 2 10.19 18.80 34.15
CA GLY A 2 9.91 19.50 32.90
C GLY A 2 10.25 18.63 31.68
N LEU A 3 9.36 18.60 30.70
CA LEU A 3 9.64 18.06 29.37
C LEU A 3 10.86 18.78 28.81
N ILE A 4 11.94 18.04 28.56
CA ILE A 4 13.17 18.55 27.96
C ILE A 4 12.79 19.02 26.55
N GLY A 5 12.66 20.34 26.38
CA GLY A 5 12.45 20.95 25.07
C GLY A 5 13.64 20.66 24.15
N CYS A 6 13.36 20.40 22.87
CA CYS A 6 14.39 20.12 21.87
C CYS A 6 15.44 21.25 21.83
N PRO A 7 16.75 20.92 21.88
CA PRO A 7 17.80 21.91 21.99
C PRO A 7 17.88 22.80 20.74
N PRO A 8 18.30 24.07 20.88
CA PRO A 8 18.50 24.96 19.74
C PRO A 8 19.62 24.43 18.82
N PRO A 9 19.58 24.72 17.51
CA PRO A 9 20.65 24.34 16.58
C PRO A 9 21.97 24.98 17.05
N GLN A 10 22.99 24.16 17.27
CA GLN A 10 24.31 24.67 17.63
C GLN A 10 24.93 25.31 16.39
N GLY A 11 24.94 26.64 16.36
CA GLY A 11 25.55 27.43 15.30
C GLY A 11 27.06 27.16 15.23
N GLY A 12 27.49 26.47 14.18
CA GLY A 12 28.88 26.48 13.74
C GLY A 12 29.16 27.79 13.01
N THR A 13 30.02 28.62 13.59
CA THR A 13 30.56 29.83 12.96
C THR A 13 31.35 29.47 11.70
N THR A 14 30.80 29.74 10.52
CA THR A 14 31.61 30.03 9.31
C THR A 14 30.95 31.11 8.48
N SER A 15 31.79 32.01 8.00
CA SER A 15 31.51 33.28 7.37
C SER A 15 31.34 33.17 5.86
N GLY A 16 30.30 33.84 5.32
CA GLY A 16 30.30 34.46 3.99
C GLY A 16 29.91 33.60 2.78
N GLY A 17 28.88 34.06 2.05
CA GLY A 17 28.61 33.67 0.66
C GLY A 17 27.12 33.49 0.35
N GLY A 18 26.45 34.57 -0.04
CA GLY A 18 25.06 34.51 -0.47
C GLY A 18 24.87 33.77 -1.80
N SER A 19 23.78 33.02 -1.90
CA SER A 19 23.07 32.82 -3.17
C SER A 19 21.61 32.49 -2.89
N SER A 20 20.76 33.30 -3.50
CA SER A 20 19.31 33.25 -3.53
C SER A 20 18.80 32.20 -4.52
N SER A 21 17.87 31.34 -4.11
CA SER A 21 16.81 30.75 -4.94
C SER A 21 15.77 30.14 -3.96
N SER A 22 14.66 30.80 -3.62
CA SER A 22 13.41 30.99 -4.38
C SER A 22 12.92 29.73 -5.10
N GLY A 23 11.95 29.06 -4.47
CA GLY A 23 11.12 28.02 -5.05
C GLY A 23 9.99 27.72 -4.08
N GLY A 24 9.02 28.63 -3.99
CA GLY A 24 7.87 28.51 -3.12
C GLY A 24 6.88 27.45 -3.61
N SER A 25 6.21 26.81 -2.67
CA SER A 25 4.82 26.40 -2.84
C SER A 25 4.08 26.94 -1.63
N THR A 26 3.50 28.11 -1.85
CA THR A 26 2.43 28.67 -1.02
C THR A 26 1.17 27.84 -1.28
N SER A 27 0.80 26.98 -0.35
CA SER A 27 -0.58 26.54 -0.19
C SER A 27 -1.13 27.17 1.09
N GLY A 28 -2.25 27.88 0.92
CA GLY A 28 -2.80 28.83 1.88
C GLY A 28 -3.22 28.20 3.20
N GLY A 29 -2.98 28.96 4.27
CA GLY A 29 -3.50 28.66 5.59
C GLY A 29 -5.02 28.78 5.63
N GLY A 30 -5.66 27.67 6.00
CA GLY A 30 -6.98 27.61 6.58
C GLY A 30 -6.88 26.74 7.84
N GLY A 31 -6.91 27.37 9.02
CA GLY A 31 -6.77 26.68 10.29
C GLY A 31 -7.89 25.67 10.51
N THR A 32 -7.54 24.40 10.43
CA THR A 32 -8.30 23.29 11.01
C THR A 32 -7.35 22.54 11.93
N ALA A 33 -7.89 21.91 12.98
CA ALA A 33 -7.14 21.36 14.11
C ALA A 33 -5.91 20.57 13.64
N ALA A 34 -4.75 21.24 13.63
CA ALA A 34 -3.52 20.65 13.18
C ALA A 34 -3.22 19.49 14.12
N GLN A 35 -3.17 18.29 13.55
CA GLN A 35 -2.67 17.13 14.26
C GLN A 35 -1.34 17.51 14.93
N PRO A 36 -1.05 16.98 16.13
CA PRO A 36 0.18 17.32 16.83
C PRO A 36 1.39 16.85 16.02
N ARG A 37 1.91 17.73 15.15
CA ARG A 37 3.15 17.49 14.41
C ARG A 37 4.33 17.73 15.35
N LEU A 38 5.30 16.83 15.33
CA LEU A 38 6.55 17.04 16.04
C LEU A 38 7.19 18.33 15.52
N SER A 39 7.59 19.25 16.41
CA SER A 39 8.14 20.53 15.97
C SER A 39 9.35 20.31 15.05
N ASN A 40 9.49 21.10 13.98
CA ASN A 40 10.63 21.02 13.04
C ASN A 40 12.01 21.07 13.75
N ARG A 41 12.05 21.62 14.97
CA ARG A 41 13.24 21.65 15.83
C ARG A 41 13.68 20.27 16.30
N CYS A 42 12.73 19.38 16.59
CA CYS A 42 13.01 18.00 16.99
C CYS A 42 13.32 17.12 15.79
N ALA A 43 12.68 17.38 14.64
CA ALA A 43 12.96 16.70 13.37
C ALA A 43 14.40 16.94 12.87
N GLN A 44 14.97 18.11 13.17
CA GLN A 44 16.33 18.50 12.73
C GLN A 44 17.34 18.54 13.87
N ALA A 45 16.99 18.06 15.06
CA ALA A 45 17.87 18.15 16.23
C ALA A 45 19.16 17.36 16.02
N SER A 46 20.30 18.06 16.01
CA SER A 46 21.63 17.48 16.08
C SER A 46 22.11 17.51 17.54
N PHE A 47 22.03 16.38 18.22
CA PHE A 47 22.64 16.21 19.53
C PHE A 47 24.15 15.98 19.37
N SER A 48 24.95 16.21 20.43
CA SER A 48 26.42 16.10 20.38
C SER A 48 26.91 14.72 19.90
N ALA A 49 28.18 14.58 19.51
CA ALA A 49 28.71 13.39 18.83
C ALA A 49 28.79 12.09 19.68
N SER A 50 28.19 12.03 20.87
CA SER A 50 28.16 10.78 21.64
C SER A 50 27.28 9.74 20.96
N GLU A 51 27.55 8.46 21.20
CA GLU A 51 26.75 7.36 20.66
C GLU A 51 25.28 7.44 21.10
N ALA A 52 25.04 7.73 22.38
CA ALA A 52 23.69 7.92 22.92
C ALA A 52 22.94 9.08 22.24
N ALA A 53 23.64 10.20 21.97
CA ALA A 53 23.06 11.36 21.30
C ALA A 53 22.74 11.08 19.82
N ARG A 54 23.57 10.29 19.12
CA ARG A 54 23.27 9.82 17.76
C ARG A 54 22.00 8.94 17.74
N LYS A 55 21.87 7.97 18.66
CA LYS A 55 20.67 7.12 18.77
C LYS A 55 19.39 7.94 19.00
N VAL A 56 19.43 8.90 19.93
CA VAL A 56 18.30 9.82 20.20
C VAL A 56 17.96 10.69 18.99
N SER A 57 18.97 11.19 18.26
CA SER A 57 18.75 12.00 17.05
C SER A 57 18.06 11.19 15.93
N THR A 58 18.46 9.94 15.74
CA THR A 58 17.87 9.02 14.75
C THR A 58 16.43 8.69 15.11
N PHE A 59 16.16 8.38 16.38
CA PHE A 59 14.81 8.12 16.86
C PHE A 59 13.87 9.32 16.63
N LEU A 60 14.29 10.53 17.03
CA LEU A 60 13.46 11.73 16.87
C LEU A 60 13.21 12.08 15.39
N ARG A 61 14.17 11.80 14.50
CA ARG A 61 13.99 11.93 13.04
C ARG A 61 12.97 10.94 12.50
N ALA A 62 13.06 9.67 12.90
CA ALA A 62 12.09 8.64 12.51
C ALA A 62 10.69 8.99 13.02
N THR A 63 10.55 9.42 14.27
CA THR A 63 9.26 9.88 14.81
C THR A 63 8.72 11.10 14.07
N ALA A 64 9.57 12.06 13.71
CA ALA A 64 9.15 13.21 12.92
C ALA A 64 8.68 12.81 11.52
N ALA A 65 9.41 11.93 10.84
CA ALA A 65 9.04 11.40 9.53
C ALA A 65 7.69 10.67 9.61
N PHE A 66 7.51 9.80 10.61
CA PHE A 66 6.25 9.09 10.84
C PHE A 66 5.08 10.03 11.14
N SER A 67 5.29 11.03 12.01
CA SER A 67 4.27 12.02 12.36
C SER A 67 3.85 12.88 11.17
N ASN A 68 4.81 13.24 10.29
CA ASN A 68 4.52 13.95 9.06
C ASN A 68 3.77 13.06 8.06
N ALA A 69 4.23 11.82 7.82
CA ALA A 69 3.55 10.89 6.93
C ALA A 69 2.11 10.60 7.37
N SER A 70 1.88 10.44 8.69
CA SER A 70 0.54 10.24 9.25
C SER A 70 -0.36 11.46 9.03
N ALA A 71 0.18 12.67 9.19
CA ALA A 71 -0.56 13.89 8.97
C ALA A 71 -0.83 14.14 7.49
N ASP A 72 0.13 13.86 6.61
CA ASP A 72 -0.05 13.98 5.17
C ASP A 72 -1.09 12.96 4.66
N LEU A 73 -1.15 11.76 5.24
CA LEU A 73 -2.22 10.78 4.97
C LEU A 73 -3.59 11.30 5.42
N ALA A 74 -3.67 11.88 6.62
CA ALA A 74 -4.91 12.45 7.15
C ALA A 74 -5.39 13.63 6.30
N ASP A 75 -4.48 14.51 5.90
CA ASP A 75 -4.75 15.65 5.04
C ASP A 75 -5.24 15.18 3.65
N SER A 76 -4.57 14.16 3.07
CA SER A 76 -4.98 13.57 1.79
C SER A 76 -6.38 12.96 1.85
N LEU A 77 -6.70 12.20 2.90
CA LEU A 77 -8.04 11.62 3.07
C LEU A 77 -9.10 12.70 3.28
N PHE A 78 -8.76 13.76 4.02
CA PHE A 78 -9.66 14.88 4.25
C PHE A 78 -9.99 15.62 2.95
N ASP A 79 -8.98 15.86 2.13
CA ASP A 79 -9.13 16.48 0.82
C ASP A 79 -9.99 15.63 -0.11
N VAL A 80 -9.82 14.31 -0.12
CA VAL A 80 -10.68 13.38 -0.87
C VAL A 80 -12.14 13.49 -0.40
N CYS A 81 -12.40 13.41 0.91
CA CYS A 81 -13.75 13.54 1.45
C CYS A 81 -14.39 14.89 1.09
N LYS A 82 -13.63 15.99 1.17
CA LYS A 82 -14.12 17.31 0.76
C LYS A 82 -14.42 17.41 -0.73
N SER A 83 -13.56 16.83 -1.58
CA SER A 83 -13.78 16.79 -3.02
C SER A 83 -15.10 16.08 -3.35
N VAL A 84 -15.29 14.88 -2.80
CA VAL A 84 -16.53 14.10 -2.98
C VAL A 84 -17.75 14.87 -2.44
N GLY A 85 -17.63 15.49 -1.26
CA GLY A 85 -18.71 16.29 -0.68
C GLY A 85 -19.14 17.46 -1.58
N ARG A 86 -18.19 18.16 -2.21
CA ARG A 86 -18.47 19.25 -3.16
C ARG A 86 -19.15 18.75 -4.43
N GLU A 87 -18.73 17.61 -4.95
CA GLU A 87 -19.37 16.97 -6.11
C GLU A 87 -20.82 16.57 -5.82
N LEU A 88 -21.11 16.19 -4.57
CA LEU A 88 -22.47 15.90 -4.08
C LEU A 88 -23.28 17.15 -3.70
N GLY A 89 -22.74 18.36 -3.93
CA GLY A 89 -23.40 19.62 -3.66
C GLY A 89 -23.48 20.01 -2.17
N MET A 90 -22.67 19.40 -1.31
CA MET A 90 -22.57 19.81 0.10
C MET A 90 -21.92 21.20 0.21
N SER A 91 -22.41 22.01 1.13
CA SER A 91 -21.87 23.34 1.41
C SER A 91 -20.54 23.27 2.18
N GLU A 92 -19.73 24.34 2.07
CA GLU A 92 -18.49 24.45 2.86
C GLU A 92 -18.75 24.43 4.38
N ALA A 93 -19.94 24.84 4.83
CA ALA A 93 -20.34 24.75 6.23
C ALA A 93 -20.48 23.29 6.68
N GLU A 94 -21.06 22.42 5.84
CA GLU A 94 -21.20 20.98 6.10
C GLU A 94 -19.86 20.24 6.05
N LEU A 95 -18.86 20.78 5.33
CA LEU A 95 -17.53 20.21 5.18
C LEU A 95 -16.48 20.82 6.13
N SER A 96 -16.90 21.64 7.10
CA SER A 96 -16.01 22.40 7.99
C SER A 96 -15.53 21.63 9.24
N GLY A 97 -15.85 20.33 9.34
CA GLY A 97 -15.51 19.47 10.47
C GLY A 97 -14.05 19.01 10.52
N ASP A 98 -13.74 18.16 11.50
CA ASP A 98 -12.51 17.37 11.51
C ASP A 98 -12.58 16.25 10.46
N LEU A 99 -11.44 15.58 10.20
CA LEU A 99 -11.34 14.52 9.19
C LEU A 99 -12.48 13.51 9.29
N ARG A 100 -12.70 12.98 10.50
CA ARG A 100 -13.71 11.96 10.74
C ARG A 100 -15.12 12.51 10.53
N GLY A 101 -15.45 13.66 11.11
CA GLY A 101 -16.76 14.27 10.98
C GLY A 101 -17.11 14.60 9.53
N THR A 102 -16.15 15.15 8.77
CA THR A 102 -16.36 15.45 7.35
C THR A 102 -16.55 14.19 6.51
N CYS A 103 -15.71 13.17 6.68
CA CYS A 103 -15.87 11.91 5.94
C CYS A 103 -17.17 11.18 6.32
N ASP A 104 -17.56 11.19 7.59
CA ASP A 104 -18.82 10.58 8.05
C ASP A 104 -20.04 11.32 7.47
N ALA A 105 -20.01 12.65 7.41
CA ALA A 105 -21.06 13.46 6.80
C ALA A 105 -21.19 13.21 5.28
N VAL A 106 -20.06 13.15 4.58
CA VAL A 106 -20.01 12.83 3.15
C VAL A 106 -20.55 11.41 2.90
N ALA A 107 -20.12 10.42 3.69
CA ALA A 107 -20.62 9.06 3.59
C ALA A 107 -22.13 8.97 3.85
N ALA A 108 -22.66 9.76 4.80
CA ALA A 108 -24.09 9.84 5.05
C ALA A 108 -24.85 10.46 3.87
N LYS A 109 -24.32 11.54 3.27
CA LYS A 109 -24.89 12.16 2.08
C LYS A 109 -24.92 11.20 0.90
N VAL A 110 -23.82 10.51 0.61
CA VAL A 110 -23.75 9.45 -0.42
C VAL A 110 -24.84 8.41 -0.21
N ARG A 111 -24.96 7.86 1.02
CA ARG A 111 -26.00 6.86 1.32
C ARG A 111 -27.41 7.41 1.11
N SER A 112 -27.67 8.66 1.47
CA SER A 112 -28.97 9.31 1.28
C SER A 112 -29.32 9.48 -0.20
N GLU A 113 -28.38 9.98 -1.01
CA GLU A 113 -28.60 10.16 -2.46
C GLU A 113 -28.80 8.82 -3.16
N LEU A 114 -28.01 7.80 -2.80
CA LEU A 114 -28.15 6.44 -3.34
C LEU A 114 -29.49 5.80 -2.96
N GLN A 115 -29.96 6.00 -1.73
CA GLN A 115 -31.27 5.49 -1.29
C GLN A 115 -32.43 6.19 -1.99
N ALA A 116 -32.33 7.52 -2.18
CA ALA A 116 -33.32 8.28 -2.93
C ALA A 116 -33.39 7.78 -4.39
N ALA A 117 -32.24 7.66 -5.05
CA ALA A 117 -32.14 7.15 -6.42
C ALA A 117 -32.73 5.74 -6.56
N GLN A 118 -32.40 4.81 -5.65
CA GLN A 118 -32.95 3.44 -5.65
C GLN A 118 -34.46 3.38 -5.44
N SER A 119 -35.07 4.41 -4.85
CA SER A 119 -36.52 4.46 -4.64
C SER A 119 -37.29 5.03 -5.84
N GLU A 120 -36.63 5.82 -6.68
CA GLU A 120 -37.23 6.51 -7.83
C GLU A 120 -37.04 5.74 -9.14
N ALA A 121 -36.00 4.92 -9.25
CA ALA A 121 -35.74 4.05 -10.39
C ALA A 121 -35.24 2.69 -9.90
N ASN A 122 -35.45 1.63 -10.70
CA ASN A 122 -34.95 0.28 -10.42
C ASN A 122 -33.42 0.22 -10.67
N LEU A 123 -32.67 0.98 -9.86
CA LEU A 123 -31.22 1.17 -9.98
C LEU A 123 -30.50 0.13 -9.12
N ARG A 124 -29.58 -0.59 -9.75
CA ARG A 124 -28.58 -1.45 -9.12
C ARG A 124 -27.24 -0.70 -9.11
N VAL A 125 -26.60 -0.65 -7.95
CA VAL A 125 -25.29 -0.03 -7.76
C VAL A 125 -24.31 -1.11 -7.31
N ASP A 126 -23.34 -1.41 -8.16
CA ASP A 126 -22.25 -2.34 -7.87
C ASP A 126 -20.96 -1.55 -7.59
N VAL A 127 -20.25 -1.93 -6.53
CA VAL A 127 -18.97 -1.32 -6.13
C VAL A 127 -17.90 -2.40 -6.24
N PHE A 128 -16.98 -2.22 -7.18
CA PHE A 128 -15.82 -3.08 -7.38
C PHE A 128 -14.61 -2.41 -6.73
N ALA A 129 -14.02 -3.07 -5.74
CA ALA A 129 -12.87 -2.54 -5.02
C ALA A 129 -11.69 -3.50 -5.16
N GLN A 130 -10.61 -3.01 -5.78
CA GLN A 130 -9.33 -3.70 -5.83
C GLN A 130 -8.41 -3.10 -4.75
N PRO A 131 -7.94 -3.89 -3.77
CA PRO A 131 -7.07 -3.39 -2.72
C PRO A 131 -5.68 -3.02 -3.29
N PRO A 132 -4.99 -2.02 -2.71
CA PRO A 132 -3.60 -1.72 -3.06
C PRO A 132 -2.70 -2.91 -2.74
N ARG A 133 -1.66 -3.11 -3.55
CA ARG A 133 -0.66 -4.16 -3.34
C ARG A 133 0.71 -3.53 -3.16
N CYS A 134 1.34 -3.81 -2.02
CA CYS A 134 2.69 -3.36 -1.74
C CYS A 134 3.64 -4.55 -1.83
N GLU A 135 4.75 -4.35 -2.53
CA GLU A 135 5.81 -5.33 -2.66
C GLU A 135 7.07 -4.81 -1.95
N VAL A 136 7.74 -5.70 -1.22
CA VAL A 136 9.04 -5.42 -0.62
C VAL A 136 10.08 -6.40 -1.15
N THR A 137 11.28 -5.89 -1.46
CA THR A 137 12.43 -6.72 -1.84
C THR A 137 13.07 -7.31 -0.58
N LEU A 138 13.12 -8.64 -0.47
CA LEU A 138 13.61 -9.31 0.73
C LEU A 138 15.11 -9.13 0.95
N ASP A 139 15.87 -8.92 -0.13
CA ASP A 139 17.31 -8.64 -0.09
C ASP A 139 17.65 -7.34 0.65
N ALA A 140 16.73 -6.37 0.68
CA ALA A 140 16.92 -5.14 1.44
C ALA A 140 17.02 -5.44 2.94
N TYR A 141 16.23 -6.40 3.44
CA TYR A 141 16.21 -6.70 4.87
C TYR A 141 17.45 -7.48 5.25
N ALA A 142 17.79 -8.52 4.47
CA ALA A 142 18.96 -9.33 4.70
C ALA A 142 20.25 -8.49 4.74
N ARG A 143 20.39 -7.52 3.82
CA ARG A 143 21.51 -6.59 3.82
C ARG A 143 21.51 -5.69 5.06
N CYS A 144 20.37 -5.12 5.42
CA CYS A 144 20.26 -4.30 6.61
C CYS A 144 20.62 -5.09 7.89
N ALA A 145 20.07 -6.30 8.04
CA ALA A 145 20.32 -7.17 9.17
C ALA A 145 21.80 -7.56 9.26
N ALA A 146 22.44 -7.95 8.16
CA ALA A 146 23.87 -8.29 8.14
C ALA A 146 24.80 -7.11 8.45
N GLU A 147 24.42 -5.88 8.07
CA GLU A 147 25.19 -4.67 8.41
C GLU A 147 25.08 -4.29 9.88
N CYS A 148 23.96 -4.63 10.50
CA CYS A 148 23.55 -4.10 11.78
C CYS A 148 23.73 -5.10 12.94
N ASP A 149 23.65 -6.39 12.66
CA ASP A 149 23.96 -7.47 13.59
C ASP A 149 25.00 -8.43 12.96
N ALA A 150 26.21 -8.42 13.53
CA ALA A 150 27.33 -9.24 13.07
C ALA A 150 27.14 -10.75 13.30
N THR A 151 26.08 -11.16 14.01
CA THR A 151 25.73 -12.57 14.21
C THR A 151 24.87 -13.14 13.08
N VAL A 152 24.34 -12.29 12.20
CA VAL A 152 23.54 -12.70 11.05
C VAL A 152 24.46 -13.14 9.91
N THR A 153 24.43 -14.43 9.57
CA THR A 153 25.09 -14.94 8.37
C THR A 153 24.30 -14.55 7.12
N PRO A 154 24.89 -13.85 6.14
CA PRO A 154 24.23 -13.59 4.86
C PRO A 154 23.83 -14.91 4.19
N GLY A 155 22.55 -15.04 3.83
CA GLY A 155 22.00 -16.24 3.18
C GLY A 155 21.34 -17.27 4.11
N GLU A 156 21.49 -17.16 5.43
CA GLU A 156 20.73 -18.01 6.39
C GLU A 156 19.42 -17.34 6.86
N LEU A 157 19.15 -16.14 6.36
CA LEU A 157 18.05 -15.31 6.79
C LEU A 157 16.77 -15.64 6.01
N GLU A 158 16.02 -16.64 6.48
CA GLU A 158 14.76 -17.03 5.86
C GLU A 158 13.65 -16.01 6.20
N VAL A 159 13.30 -15.21 5.21
CA VAL A 159 12.24 -14.21 5.32
C VAL A 159 10.88 -14.84 5.00
N ASN A 160 9.95 -14.73 5.94
CA ASN A 160 8.58 -15.25 5.78
C ASN A 160 7.63 -14.19 5.20
N CYS A 161 6.84 -14.57 4.19
CA CYS A 161 5.81 -13.74 3.59
C CYS A 161 4.42 -14.25 4.01
N GLU A 162 3.81 -13.61 5.01
CA GLU A 162 2.52 -14.00 5.57
C GLU A 162 1.36 -13.34 4.83
N GLY A 163 0.32 -14.11 4.48
CA GLY A 163 -0.85 -13.61 3.76
C GLY A 163 -0.60 -13.22 2.30
N GLY A 164 0.58 -13.54 1.77
CA GLY A 164 0.97 -13.37 0.37
C GLY A 164 1.85 -14.52 -0.11
N TYR A 165 2.68 -14.26 -1.12
CA TYR A 165 3.65 -15.23 -1.65
C TYR A 165 4.95 -14.52 -1.99
N VAL A 166 6.03 -15.31 -2.01
CA VAL A 166 7.33 -14.88 -2.53
C VAL A 166 7.41 -15.24 -4.00
N TYR A 167 7.85 -14.29 -4.80
CA TYR A 167 8.20 -14.51 -6.19
C TYR A 167 9.48 -13.76 -6.54
N GLY A 168 10.20 -14.24 -7.54
CA GLY A 168 11.46 -13.64 -7.98
C GLY A 168 11.95 -14.32 -9.24
N ARG A 169 13.06 -13.85 -9.81
CA ARG A 169 13.66 -14.53 -10.96
C ARG A 169 14.31 -15.84 -10.49
N CYS A 170 14.05 -16.93 -11.21
CA CYS A 170 14.58 -18.26 -10.90
C CYS A 170 15.41 -18.75 -12.09
N GLU A 171 16.74 -18.87 -11.92
CA GLU A 171 17.63 -19.38 -12.99
C GLU A 171 17.64 -20.91 -13.10
N ALA A 172 16.78 -21.60 -12.33
CA ALA A 172 16.70 -23.06 -12.28
C ALA A 172 15.25 -23.54 -12.40
N GLU A 173 14.93 -24.68 -11.78
CA GLU A 173 13.59 -25.26 -11.85
C GLU A 173 12.61 -24.49 -10.95
N CYS A 174 11.62 -23.87 -11.57
CA CYS A 174 10.46 -23.31 -10.88
C CYS A 174 9.53 -24.46 -10.48
N GLN A 175 9.19 -24.55 -9.19
CA GLN A 175 8.34 -25.61 -8.64
C GLN A 175 6.86 -25.20 -8.53
N GLY A 176 6.55 -23.92 -8.73
CA GLY A 176 5.20 -23.39 -8.65
C GLY A 176 4.68 -22.87 -9.98
N SER A 177 4.47 -21.55 -10.08
CA SER A 177 3.94 -20.92 -11.29
C SER A 177 4.93 -19.90 -11.86
N CYS A 178 4.99 -19.83 -13.19
CA CYS A 178 5.78 -18.87 -13.93
C CYS A 178 4.90 -17.70 -14.38
N ALA A 179 5.35 -16.48 -14.12
CA ALA A 179 4.74 -15.29 -14.69
C ALA A 179 5.11 -15.22 -16.18
N VAL A 180 4.09 -15.03 -16.99
CA VAL A 180 4.22 -14.80 -18.43
C VAL A 180 3.61 -13.44 -18.75
N ASP A 181 4.36 -12.62 -19.46
CA ASP A 181 3.86 -11.36 -20.02
C ASP A 181 2.84 -11.71 -21.12
N VAL A 182 1.57 -11.75 -20.75
CA VAL A 182 0.47 -12.04 -21.67
C VAL A 182 -0.32 -10.76 -21.90
N SER A 183 -0.09 -10.12 -23.05
CA SER A 183 -1.03 -9.13 -23.60
C SER A 183 -2.14 -9.86 -24.35
N GLY A 184 -3.03 -10.56 -23.64
CA GLY A 184 -4.08 -11.37 -24.26
C GLY A 184 -4.72 -12.43 -23.36
N GLN A 185 -5.02 -13.60 -23.95
CA GLN A 185 -5.71 -14.71 -23.28
C GLN A 185 -4.81 -15.42 -22.26
N CYS A 186 -5.21 -15.42 -20.99
CA CYS A 186 -4.48 -16.06 -19.90
C CYS A 186 -5.20 -17.33 -19.43
N SER A 187 -4.73 -18.50 -19.85
CA SER A 187 -5.27 -19.78 -19.36
C SER A 187 -4.78 -20.15 -17.95
N GLY A 188 -3.93 -19.32 -17.33
CA GLY A 188 -3.39 -19.52 -15.99
C GLY A 188 -4.13 -18.73 -14.91
N ALA A 189 -3.59 -18.75 -13.70
CA ALA A 189 -4.06 -17.89 -12.61
C ALA A 189 -3.80 -16.42 -12.97
N CYS A 190 -4.80 -15.56 -12.81
CA CYS A 190 -4.69 -14.13 -13.08
C CYS A 190 -4.68 -13.37 -11.76
N GLU A 191 -3.66 -12.54 -11.54
CA GLU A 191 -3.59 -11.58 -10.46
C GLU A 191 -3.86 -10.20 -11.04
N GLY A 192 -5.14 -9.82 -11.12
CA GLY A 192 -5.59 -8.62 -11.82
C GLY A 192 -7.04 -8.70 -12.29
N THR A 193 -7.40 -7.91 -13.30
CA THR A 193 -8.76 -7.93 -13.84
C THR A 193 -8.89 -9.01 -14.91
N CYS A 194 -9.81 -9.97 -14.71
CA CYS A 194 -10.14 -10.98 -15.69
C CYS A 194 -11.44 -10.64 -16.43
N GLN A 195 -11.31 -10.25 -17.70
CA GLN A 195 -12.42 -9.90 -18.58
C GLN A 195 -12.87 -11.16 -19.34
N GLY A 196 -13.73 -12.00 -18.74
CA GLY A 196 -14.27 -13.20 -19.40
C GLY A 196 -14.65 -14.40 -18.52
N GLY A 197 -14.63 -14.26 -17.19
CA GLY A 197 -14.99 -15.32 -16.24
C GLY A 197 -13.79 -15.98 -15.59
N CYS A 198 -13.93 -16.33 -14.31
CA CYS A 198 -12.93 -17.08 -13.55
C CYS A 198 -13.36 -18.54 -13.41
N THR A 199 -12.63 -19.46 -14.06
CA THR A 199 -12.89 -20.91 -13.96
C THR A 199 -12.47 -21.49 -12.61
N GLY A 200 -11.61 -20.77 -11.89
CA GLY A 200 -11.20 -21.09 -10.52
C GLY A 200 -12.03 -20.37 -9.46
N VAL A 201 -11.37 -20.08 -8.34
CA VAL A 201 -11.92 -19.23 -7.28
C VAL A 201 -11.50 -17.80 -7.60
N CYS A 202 -12.50 -16.94 -7.83
CA CYS A 202 -12.33 -15.49 -7.82
C CYS A 202 -12.29 -15.07 -6.35
N GLN A 203 -11.18 -14.49 -5.91
CA GLN A 203 -11.03 -13.80 -4.63
C GLN A 203 -11.00 -12.30 -4.92
N GLY A 204 -12.17 -11.66 -4.83
CA GLY A 204 -12.34 -10.26 -5.22
C GLY A 204 -13.78 -9.87 -5.50
N SER A 205 -13.99 -8.76 -6.19
CA SER A 205 -15.32 -8.38 -6.65
C SER A 205 -15.67 -9.13 -7.95
N CYS A 206 -16.90 -9.62 -8.07
CA CYS A 206 -17.39 -10.32 -9.26
C CYS A 206 -18.53 -9.52 -9.90
N GLU A 207 -18.32 -9.05 -11.12
CA GLU A 207 -19.35 -8.43 -11.95
C GLU A 207 -20.12 -9.51 -12.68
N GLY A 208 -21.17 -10.03 -12.05
CA GLY A 208 -21.99 -11.10 -12.58
C GLY A 208 -22.51 -12.00 -11.48
N THR A 209 -22.54 -13.31 -11.73
CA THR A 209 -22.98 -14.29 -10.73
C THR A 209 -21.77 -14.91 -10.04
N CYS A 210 -21.66 -14.73 -8.73
CA CYS A 210 -20.68 -15.45 -7.93
C CYS A 210 -21.32 -16.65 -7.24
N SER A 211 -20.64 -17.80 -7.28
CA SER A 211 -21.14 -19.03 -6.66
C SER A 211 -21.11 -19.01 -5.13
N ALA A 212 -20.26 -18.17 -4.51
CA ALA A 212 -20.11 -18.07 -3.06
C ALA A 212 -19.48 -16.73 -2.65
N TYR A 213 -20.05 -16.08 -1.63
CA TYR A 213 -19.52 -14.83 -1.07
C TYR A 213 -18.86 -15.07 0.30
N GLY A 214 -17.75 -14.40 0.55
CA GLY A 214 -17.06 -14.35 1.83
C GLY A 214 -17.77 -13.47 2.87
N PRO A 215 -17.33 -13.52 4.14
CA PRO A 215 -17.89 -12.70 5.22
C PRO A 215 -17.68 -11.19 5.04
N ASP A 216 -16.73 -10.82 4.20
CA ASP A 216 -16.40 -9.46 3.77
C ASP A 216 -17.22 -8.99 2.55
N GLY A 217 -18.13 -9.84 2.04
CA GLY A 217 -18.97 -9.54 0.89
C GLY A 217 -18.27 -9.70 -0.46
N GLN A 218 -17.00 -10.12 -0.48
CA GLN A 218 -16.27 -10.41 -1.71
C GLN A 218 -16.68 -11.76 -2.28
N CYS A 219 -16.58 -11.92 -3.60
CA CYS A 219 -16.68 -13.24 -4.23
C CYS A 219 -15.49 -14.08 -3.75
N ASN A 220 -15.79 -15.30 -3.31
CA ASN A 220 -14.83 -16.35 -2.95
C ASN A 220 -15.29 -17.67 -3.56
N GLY A 221 -15.52 -17.65 -4.87
CA GLY A 221 -16.11 -18.74 -5.64
C GLY A 221 -15.93 -18.54 -7.14
N SER A 222 -16.57 -19.38 -7.95
CA SER A 222 -16.56 -19.20 -9.40
C SER A 222 -17.38 -17.97 -9.76
N CYS A 223 -16.82 -17.12 -10.64
CA CYS A 223 -17.43 -15.89 -11.10
C CYS A 223 -17.78 -16.04 -12.58
N ASP A 224 -19.08 -16.05 -12.88
CA ASP A 224 -19.62 -15.97 -14.24
C ASP A 224 -19.82 -14.49 -14.60
N GLY A 225 -18.77 -13.88 -15.15
CA GLY A 225 -18.67 -12.44 -15.41
C GLY A 225 -17.24 -11.89 -15.31
N THR A 226 -17.06 -10.59 -14.99
CA THR A 226 -15.72 -10.00 -14.80
C THR A 226 -15.25 -10.21 -13.37
N CYS A 227 -14.11 -10.87 -13.17
CA CYS A 227 -13.50 -11.00 -11.85
C CYS A 227 -12.44 -9.90 -11.66
N TYR A 228 -12.67 -9.03 -10.69
CA TYR A 228 -11.75 -7.99 -10.26
C TYR A 228 -11.00 -8.49 -9.02
N GLY A 229 -9.84 -9.13 -9.18
CA GLY A 229 -9.11 -9.70 -8.05
C GLY A 229 -8.13 -10.81 -8.43
N THR A 230 -8.03 -11.84 -7.61
CA THR A 230 -7.20 -13.02 -7.94
C THR A 230 -8.09 -14.15 -8.45
N CYS A 231 -7.80 -14.68 -9.64
CA CYS A 231 -8.41 -15.90 -10.15
C CYS A 231 -7.43 -17.08 -10.03
N SER A 232 -7.78 -18.09 -9.26
CA SER A 232 -6.83 -19.14 -8.86
C SER A 232 -6.47 -20.19 -9.92
N ALA A 233 -7.30 -20.38 -10.96
CA ALA A 233 -7.14 -21.54 -11.86
C ALA A 233 -7.34 -21.26 -13.36
N GLY A 234 -7.75 -20.06 -13.77
CA GLY A 234 -7.92 -19.75 -15.19
C GLY A 234 -8.81 -18.55 -15.47
N CYS A 235 -8.34 -17.66 -16.36
CA CYS A 235 -9.15 -16.57 -16.91
C CYS A 235 -9.66 -16.96 -18.30
N ASN A 236 -10.98 -17.07 -18.49
CA ASN A 236 -11.59 -17.44 -19.78
C ASN A 236 -11.69 -16.25 -20.76
N GLY A 237 -10.73 -15.33 -20.71
CA GLY A 237 -10.70 -14.09 -21.49
C GLY A 237 -9.36 -13.37 -21.37
N SER A 238 -9.35 -12.04 -21.39
CA SER A 238 -8.12 -11.26 -21.21
C SER A 238 -7.81 -11.03 -19.73
N CYS A 239 -6.55 -11.22 -19.35
CA CYS A 239 -6.03 -10.84 -18.03
C CYS A 239 -5.31 -9.50 -18.16
N GLU A 240 -5.78 -8.50 -17.44
CA GLU A 240 -5.09 -7.23 -17.24
C GLU A 240 -4.39 -7.31 -15.88
N GLY A 241 -3.12 -7.73 -15.89
CA GLY A 241 -2.32 -8.01 -14.71
C GLY A 241 -1.28 -9.10 -14.95
N SER A 242 -0.83 -9.75 -13.88
CA SER A 242 0.15 -10.83 -13.96
C SER A 242 -0.54 -12.16 -14.27
N CYS A 243 -0.17 -12.79 -15.39
CA CYS A 243 -0.63 -14.13 -15.75
C CYS A 243 0.37 -15.17 -15.25
N TRP A 244 -0.09 -16.08 -14.39
CA TRP A 244 0.71 -17.13 -13.77
C TRP A 244 0.28 -18.51 -14.26
N VAL A 245 1.17 -19.20 -14.97
CA VAL A 245 0.91 -20.56 -15.47
C VAL A 245 1.74 -21.56 -14.69
N GLU A 246 1.17 -22.73 -14.39
CA GLU A 246 1.92 -23.83 -13.79
C GLU A 246 3.06 -24.25 -14.74
N GLY A 247 4.28 -24.36 -14.22
CA GLY A 247 5.44 -24.72 -15.03
C GLY A 247 6.47 -25.49 -14.21
N GLN A 248 6.91 -26.65 -14.71
CA GLN A 248 7.81 -27.60 -14.03
C GLN A 248 9.17 -27.80 -14.72
N ALA A 249 9.54 -26.98 -15.72
CA ALA A 249 10.72 -27.30 -16.57
C ALA A 249 11.75 -26.16 -16.74
N SER A 250 11.35 -24.91 -16.94
CA SER A 250 12.26 -23.75 -16.98
C SER A 250 11.43 -22.47 -17.10
N CYS A 251 11.59 -21.54 -16.17
CA CYS A 251 10.93 -20.24 -16.20
C CYS A 251 12.00 -19.16 -16.38
N GLU A 252 12.14 -18.58 -17.58
CA GLU A 252 13.05 -17.44 -17.80
C GLU A 252 12.50 -16.13 -17.17
N GLY A 253 11.26 -16.16 -16.66
CA GLY A 253 10.57 -15.04 -16.03
C GLY A 253 10.58 -15.07 -14.49
N MET A 254 9.56 -14.46 -13.90
CA MET A 254 9.34 -14.49 -12.46
C MET A 254 8.68 -15.81 -12.06
N CYS A 255 9.22 -16.50 -11.07
CA CYS A 255 8.66 -17.73 -10.52
C CYS A 255 8.04 -17.44 -9.14
N ARG A 256 6.84 -17.97 -8.88
CA ARG A 256 6.20 -18.01 -7.56
C ARG A 256 6.08 -19.46 -7.09
N GLY A 257 6.08 -19.67 -5.78
CA GLY A 257 5.79 -20.99 -5.18
C GLY A 257 7.00 -21.92 -5.00
N GLY A 258 8.20 -21.48 -5.39
CA GLY A 258 9.47 -22.13 -5.06
C GLY A 258 10.40 -22.20 -6.26
N CYS A 259 11.68 -21.92 -6.01
CA CYS A 259 12.77 -22.15 -6.97
C CYS A 259 13.69 -23.21 -6.39
N SER A 260 14.26 -24.09 -7.23
CA SER A 260 15.22 -25.10 -6.78
C SER A 260 16.56 -24.52 -6.30
N VAL A 261 16.77 -23.22 -6.52
CA VAL A 261 17.87 -22.39 -6.01
C VAL A 261 17.28 -21.13 -5.39
N ASP A 262 18.11 -20.30 -4.74
CA ASP A 262 17.65 -19.01 -4.23
C ASP A 262 17.14 -18.11 -5.36
N TYR A 263 16.04 -17.41 -5.11
CA TYR A 263 15.53 -16.40 -6.03
C TYR A 263 16.55 -15.27 -6.21
N GLN A 264 16.61 -14.72 -7.42
CA GLN A 264 17.18 -13.40 -7.66
C GLN A 264 16.13 -12.33 -7.43
N GLU A 265 16.48 -11.34 -6.63
CA GLU A 265 15.61 -10.20 -6.26
C GLU A 265 14.22 -10.66 -5.75
N PRO A 266 14.15 -11.54 -4.72
CA PRO A 266 12.88 -12.01 -4.20
C PRO A 266 12.03 -10.85 -3.67
N ARG A 267 10.75 -10.88 -4.03
CA ARG A 267 9.72 -9.95 -3.59
C ARG A 267 8.65 -10.68 -2.79
N CYS A 268 8.16 -10.04 -1.74
CA CYS A 268 7.01 -10.50 -0.98
C CYS A 268 5.82 -9.55 -1.23
N THR A 269 4.66 -10.14 -1.59
CA THR A 269 3.39 -9.42 -1.81
C THR A 269 2.53 -9.27 -0.55
N GLY A 270 2.92 -9.94 0.54
CA GLY A 270 2.17 -10.00 1.79
C GLY A 270 2.84 -9.27 2.95
N HIS A 271 2.38 -9.57 4.16
CA HIS A 271 3.02 -9.12 5.38
C HIS A 271 4.31 -9.90 5.61
N TYR A 272 5.42 -9.22 5.42
CA TYR A 272 6.71 -9.73 5.80
C TYR A 272 6.79 -9.95 7.32
N ARG A 273 7.22 -11.14 7.74
CA ARG A 273 7.64 -11.40 9.12
C ARG A 273 9.15 -11.48 9.19
N ALA A 274 9.72 -10.57 9.97
CA ALA A 274 11.13 -10.52 10.21
C ALA A 274 11.67 -11.72 11.00
N PRO A 275 12.86 -12.21 10.65
CA PRO A 275 13.60 -13.17 11.45
C PRO A 275 14.07 -12.51 12.75
N GLU A 276 14.36 -13.33 13.76
CA GLU A 276 14.88 -12.84 15.02
C GLU A 276 16.30 -12.32 14.86
N VAL A 277 16.47 -11.01 15.02
CA VAL A 277 17.76 -10.30 15.12
C VAL A 277 17.72 -9.40 16.35
N ASP A 278 18.82 -8.70 16.66
CA ASP A 278 18.79 -7.68 17.71
C ASP A 278 17.60 -6.71 17.56
N VAL A 279 16.93 -6.36 18.66
CA VAL A 279 15.66 -5.60 18.65
C VAL A 279 15.83 -4.19 18.06
N ASP A 280 16.98 -3.53 18.32
CA ASP A 280 17.26 -2.21 17.73
C ASP A 280 17.46 -2.35 16.22
N CYS A 281 18.01 -3.50 15.79
CA CYS A 281 18.26 -3.84 14.42
C CYS A 281 16.98 -4.14 13.64
N GLN A 282 16.13 -4.99 14.21
CA GLN A 282 14.86 -5.39 13.62
C GLN A 282 14.00 -4.16 13.31
N ALA A 283 13.79 -3.29 14.31
CA ALA A 283 12.99 -2.08 14.14
C ALA A 283 13.55 -1.13 13.07
N SER A 284 14.89 -1.00 13.02
CA SER A 284 15.57 -0.16 12.02
C SER A 284 15.43 -0.72 10.60
N CYS A 285 15.57 -2.02 10.44
CA CYS A 285 15.49 -2.68 9.13
C CYS A 285 14.05 -2.79 8.62
N GLU A 286 13.08 -3.05 9.48
CA GLU A 286 11.66 -3.01 9.13
C GLU A 286 11.24 -1.63 8.62
N ALA A 287 11.65 -0.56 9.32
CA ALA A 287 11.35 0.80 8.91
C ALA A 287 11.94 1.16 7.54
N ARG A 288 13.16 0.70 7.24
CA ARG A 288 13.79 0.89 5.92
C ARG A 288 13.04 0.14 4.83
N LEU A 289 12.63 -1.11 5.09
CA LEU A 289 11.89 -1.89 4.09
C LEU A 289 10.53 -1.29 3.76
N GLN A 290 9.81 -0.81 4.78
CA GLN A 290 8.54 -0.15 4.56
C GLN A 290 8.70 1.15 3.76
N ALA A 291 9.80 1.86 3.94
CA ALA A 291 10.11 3.06 3.16
C ALA A 291 10.43 2.74 1.68
N ASP A 292 11.04 1.59 1.42
CA ASP A 292 11.40 1.13 0.07
C ASP A 292 10.28 0.30 -0.61
N ALA A 293 9.15 0.09 0.07
CA ALA A 293 8.04 -0.68 -0.46
C ALA A 293 7.47 -0.05 -1.74
N GLN A 294 7.26 -0.87 -2.76
CA GLN A 294 6.65 -0.46 -4.01
C GLN A 294 5.16 -0.80 -3.96
N CYS A 295 4.33 0.23 -3.78
CA CYS A 295 2.88 0.05 -3.70
C CYS A 295 2.20 0.44 -5.02
N GLN A 296 1.47 -0.51 -5.58
CA GLN A 296 0.47 -0.24 -6.61
C GLN A 296 -0.81 0.27 -5.92
N PRO A 297 -1.38 1.39 -6.38
CA PRO A 297 -2.62 1.92 -5.82
C PRO A 297 -3.77 0.94 -6.03
N GLY A 298 -4.70 0.92 -5.07
CA GLY A 298 -5.96 0.21 -5.24
C GLY A 298 -6.89 0.97 -6.18
N GLU A 299 -7.82 0.25 -6.81
CA GLU A 299 -8.83 0.83 -7.69
C GLU A 299 -10.22 0.66 -7.11
N LEU A 300 -11.08 1.65 -7.34
CA LEU A 300 -12.50 1.61 -6.97
C LEU A 300 -13.32 1.98 -8.19
N GLU A 301 -14.12 1.05 -8.66
CA GLU A 301 -15.09 1.27 -9.74
C GLU A 301 -16.50 1.20 -9.16
N VAL A 302 -17.32 2.22 -9.42
CA VAL A 302 -18.74 2.22 -9.06
C VAL A 302 -19.55 2.17 -10.34
N ARG A 303 -20.34 1.11 -10.51
CA ARG A 303 -21.22 0.93 -11.66
C ARG A 303 -22.67 1.05 -11.23
N VAL A 304 -23.40 1.93 -11.90
CA VAL A 304 -24.83 2.14 -11.69
C VAL A 304 -25.56 1.68 -12.94
N THR A 305 -26.44 0.70 -12.81
CA THR A 305 -27.30 0.20 -13.89
C THR A 305 -28.76 0.37 -13.49
N GLY A 306 -29.60 0.91 -14.36
CA GLY A 306 -31.05 0.90 -14.16
C GLY A 306 -31.80 1.31 -15.43
N ASP A 307 -33.06 0.92 -15.49
CA ASP A 307 -33.98 1.33 -16.54
C ASP A 307 -34.55 2.71 -16.19
N VAL A 308 -34.43 3.64 -17.13
CA VAL A 308 -35.09 4.95 -17.05
C VAL A 308 -36.34 4.83 -17.92
N ASP A 309 -37.52 4.77 -17.29
CA ASP A 309 -38.80 4.85 -18.01
C ASP A 309 -38.98 6.21 -18.70
#